data_AF-A0AAN6T0W1-F1
#
_entry.id   AF-A0AAN6T0W1-F1
#
_cell.length_a   1.000
_cell.length_b   1.000
_cell.length_c   1.000
_cell.angle_alpha   90.00
_cell.angle_beta   90.00
_cell.angle_gamma   90.00
#
_symmetry.space_group_name_H-M   'P 1'
#
loop_
_entity.id
_entity.type
_entity.pdbx_description
1 polymer ?
#
loop_
_entity_poly.entity_id
_entity_poly.type
_entity_poly.pdbx_seq_one_letter_code
_entity_poly.pdbx_strand_id
1 'polypeptide(L)'
;MGLLDPPSTEDAIAILDDLARWRLKQWGFVVIRGTYSSQPKWDKFIRLAQEDARDYFEQRRMLDLYDKMAWTVIEDGAALDGASLEVAQNKFFEWLDGNEGKKDMEGSVFAEEGVVYRGPRYRFFLFVDDESLESVVDEVKAREPGGYVVKVVAEGPTEGKWQEGEEGEEGEEE
;
A
#
# COMPACT_ATOMS: atom_id res chain seq x y z
N MET A 1 -12.94 16.83 30.50
CA MET A 1 -11.73 16.03 30.31
C MET A 1 -12.20 14.70 29.74
N GLY A 2 -12.42 14.66 28.42
CA GLY A 2 -12.95 13.49 27.74
C GLY A 2 -11.82 12.50 27.52
N LEU A 3 -11.98 11.28 28.02
CA LEU A 3 -11.19 10.13 27.61
C LEU A 3 -11.44 10.00 26.09
N LEU A 4 -10.47 10.39 25.27
CA LEU A 4 -10.43 9.90 23.90
C LEU A 4 -10.27 8.39 24.03
N ASP A 5 -11.22 7.63 23.50
CA ASP A 5 -11.00 6.21 23.25
C ASP A 5 -9.63 6.06 22.54
N PRO A 6 -8.78 5.11 22.96
CA PRO A 6 -7.51 4.91 22.28
C PRO A 6 -7.81 4.66 20.79
N PRO A 7 -7.18 5.41 19.86
CA PRO A 7 -7.45 5.23 18.44
C PRO A 7 -7.12 3.78 18.06
N SER A 8 -8.11 3.10 17.46
CA SER A 8 -8.18 1.64 17.27
C SER A 8 -6.82 0.97 17.11
N THR A 9 -6.49 0.12 18.10
CA THR A 9 -5.36 -0.81 18.07
C THR A 9 -5.61 -1.96 17.09
N GLU A 10 -6.82 -2.11 16.53
CA GLU A 10 -7.22 -3.28 15.75
C GLU A 10 -6.43 -3.41 14.45
N ASP A 11 -6.19 -2.31 13.72
CA ASP A 11 -5.41 -2.34 12.48
C ASP A 11 -3.97 -2.79 12.74
N ALA A 12 -3.36 -2.28 13.80
CA ALA A 12 -1.99 -2.63 14.16
C ALA A 12 -1.87 -4.04 14.75
N ILE A 13 -2.90 -4.49 15.50
CA ILE A 13 -3.01 -5.88 15.93
C ILE A 13 -3.14 -6.78 14.70
N ALA A 14 -3.94 -6.41 13.70
CA ALA A 14 -4.07 -7.17 12.47
C ALA A 14 -2.73 -7.27 11.72
N ILE A 15 -1.95 -6.19 11.65
CA ILE A 15 -0.60 -6.23 11.07
C ILE A 15 0.31 -7.16 11.87
N LEU A 16 0.33 -7.08 13.21
CA LEU A 16 1.14 -7.96 14.06
C LEU A 16 0.74 -9.44 13.91
N ASP A 17 -0.56 -9.71 13.87
CA ASP A 17 -1.12 -11.04 13.65
C ASP A 17 -0.72 -11.59 12.29
N ASP A 18 -0.79 -10.77 11.22
CA ASP A 18 -0.33 -11.17 9.89
C ASP A 18 1.17 -11.43 9.85
N LEU A 19 1.99 -10.59 10.48
CA LEU A 19 3.44 -10.80 10.57
C LEU A 19 3.75 -12.16 11.21
N ALA A 20 3.07 -12.48 12.32
CA ALA A 20 3.26 -13.73 13.04
C ALA A 20 2.70 -14.95 12.28
N ARG A 21 1.45 -14.85 11.82
CA ARG A 21 0.72 -15.92 11.11
C ARG A 21 1.44 -16.34 9.84
N TRP A 22 1.94 -15.38 9.08
CA TRP A 22 2.55 -15.62 7.77
C TRP A 22 4.09 -15.65 7.81
N ARG A 23 4.69 -15.51 9.00
CA ARG A 23 6.15 -15.47 9.22
C ARG A 23 6.84 -14.42 8.36
N LEU A 24 6.24 -13.24 8.27
CA LEU A 24 6.79 -12.12 7.52
C LEU A 24 7.87 -11.41 8.34
N LYS A 25 9.00 -11.10 7.70
CA LYS A 25 10.07 -10.30 8.30
C LYS A 25 9.69 -8.81 8.40
N GLN A 26 8.85 -8.34 7.48
CA GLN A 26 8.44 -6.95 7.34
C GLN A 26 7.03 -6.85 6.74
N TRP A 27 6.41 -5.70 6.93
CA TRP A 27 5.14 -5.32 6.30
C TRP A 27 5.34 -3.99 5.56
N GLY A 28 4.30 -3.42 4.97
CA GLY A 28 4.37 -2.14 4.28
C GLY A 28 4.13 -2.26 2.78
N PHE A 29 4.57 -1.26 2.02
CA PHE A 29 4.11 -1.04 0.66
C PHE A 29 5.21 -1.29 -0.38
N VAL A 30 4.79 -1.82 -1.52
CA VAL A 30 5.55 -1.75 -2.77
C VAL A 30 4.99 -0.58 -3.56
N VAL A 31 5.85 0.34 -3.96
CA VAL A 31 5.52 1.59 -4.66
C VAL A 31 6.10 1.53 -6.05
N ILE A 32 5.27 1.64 -7.07
CA ILE A 32 5.68 1.75 -8.46
C ILE A 32 5.62 3.22 -8.86
N ARG A 33 6.77 3.78 -9.22
CA ARG A 33 6.88 5.15 -9.72
C ARG A 33 6.50 5.20 -11.20
N GLY A 34 5.30 5.67 -11.48
CA GLY A 34 4.70 5.77 -12.82
C GLY A 34 4.89 7.12 -13.51
N THR A 35 5.54 8.08 -12.86
CA THR A 35 5.87 9.37 -13.47
C THR A 35 7.26 9.86 -13.05
N TYR A 36 7.94 10.47 -14.00
CA TYR A 36 9.26 11.08 -13.83
C TYR A 36 9.24 12.58 -14.18
N SER A 37 8.04 13.16 -14.27
CA SER A 37 7.82 14.56 -14.65
C SER A 37 8.47 15.57 -13.70
N SER A 38 8.66 15.21 -12.42
CA SER A 38 9.28 16.08 -11.42
C SER A 38 9.91 15.33 -10.25
N GLN A 39 11.24 15.36 -10.15
CA GLN A 39 11.96 14.80 -9.00
C GLN A 39 11.59 15.51 -7.67
N PRO A 40 11.50 16.86 -7.60
CA PRO A 40 11.12 17.52 -6.35
C PRO A 40 9.71 17.17 -5.85
N LYS A 41 8.74 16.97 -6.76
CA LYS A 41 7.39 16.53 -6.36
C LYS A 41 7.41 15.07 -5.89
N TRP A 42 8.18 14.22 -6.55
CA TRP A 42 8.38 12.83 -6.11
C TRP A 42 9.01 12.73 -4.72
N ASP A 43 10.10 13.47 -4.47
CA ASP A 43 10.76 13.47 -3.17
C ASP A 43 9.81 13.97 -2.08
N LYS A 44 8.99 14.99 -2.40
CA LYS A 44 7.95 15.48 -1.50
C LYS A 44 6.88 14.43 -1.24
N PHE A 45 6.41 13.73 -2.27
CA PHE A 45 5.42 12.66 -2.17
C PHE A 45 5.91 11.58 -1.19
N ILE A 46 7.04 10.94 -1.48
CA ILE A 46 7.55 9.85 -0.63
C ILE A 46 7.78 10.32 0.81
N ARG A 47 8.34 11.52 1.00
CA ARG A 47 8.52 12.10 2.34
C ARG A 47 7.21 12.22 3.09
N LEU A 48 6.19 12.83 2.50
CA LEU A 48 4.90 13.06 3.18
C LEU A 48 4.18 11.75 3.48
N ALA A 49 4.19 10.76 2.56
CA ALA A 49 3.63 9.44 2.82
C ALA A 49 4.31 8.73 4.00
N GLN A 50 5.65 8.82 4.08
CA GLN A 50 6.42 8.21 5.18
C GLN A 50 6.23 8.93 6.51
N GLU A 51 6.14 10.26 6.49
CA GLU A 51 5.86 11.08 7.67
C GLU A 51 4.44 10.79 8.21
N ASP A 52 3.43 10.76 7.34
CA ASP A 52 2.04 10.47 7.73
C ASP A 52 1.90 9.06 8.33
N ALA A 53 2.53 8.06 7.70
CA ALA A 53 2.60 6.72 8.27
C ALA A 53 3.28 6.73 9.65
N ARG A 54 4.41 7.43 9.80
CA ARG A 54 5.11 7.54 11.09
C ARG A 54 4.23 8.19 12.15
N ASP A 55 3.58 9.30 11.82
CA ASP A 55 2.70 10.04 12.73
C ASP A 55 1.53 9.15 13.20
N TYR A 56 0.95 8.34 12.30
CA TYR A 56 -0.09 7.36 12.63
C TYR A 56 0.35 6.37 13.73
N PHE A 57 1.55 5.80 13.62
CA PHE A 57 2.08 4.83 14.60
C PHE A 57 2.62 5.49 15.86
N GLU A 58 3.21 6.69 15.77
CA GLU A 58 3.72 7.44 16.91
C GLU A 58 2.59 7.84 17.86
N GLN A 59 1.49 8.38 17.32
CA GLN A 59 0.29 8.74 18.10
C GLN A 59 -0.31 7.55 18.85
N ARG A 60 -0.05 6.33 18.38
CA ARG A 60 -0.53 5.08 18.97
C ARG A 60 0.52 4.34 19.80
N ARG A 61 1.73 4.88 19.94
CA ARG A 61 2.86 4.25 20.66
C ARG A 61 3.27 2.88 20.09
N MET A 62 3.21 2.73 18.77
CA MET A 62 3.51 1.49 18.05
C MET A 62 4.67 1.69 17.05
N LEU A 63 5.69 2.46 17.44
CA LEU A 63 6.85 2.73 16.59
C LEU A 63 7.68 1.47 16.29
N ASP A 64 7.64 0.47 17.19
CA ASP A 64 8.25 -0.85 16.96
C ASP A 64 7.61 -1.60 15.78
N LEU A 65 6.32 -1.35 15.53
CA LEU A 65 5.64 -1.84 14.35
C LEU A 65 6.05 -1.04 13.11
N TYR A 66 6.10 0.29 13.20
CA TYR A 66 6.60 1.15 12.12
C TYR A 66 8.04 0.80 11.70
N ASP A 67 8.92 0.45 12.64
CA ASP A 67 10.31 0.06 12.36
C ASP A 67 10.42 -1.21 11.48
N LYS A 68 9.35 -2.03 11.43
CA LYS A 68 9.22 -3.20 10.55
C LYS A 68 8.53 -2.88 9.21
N MET A 69 8.15 -1.62 8.99
CA MET A 69 7.53 -1.17 7.75
C MET A 69 8.59 -0.95 6.68
N ALA A 70 8.39 -1.54 5.52
CA ALA A 70 9.28 -1.45 4.38
C ALA A 70 8.59 -0.72 3.22
N TRP A 71 9.26 0.32 2.74
CA TRP A 71 8.90 1.05 1.52
C TRP A 71 9.78 0.57 0.38
N THR A 72 9.29 -0.38 -0.41
CA THR A 72 10.00 -0.88 -1.59
C THR A 72 9.61 -0.04 -2.79
N VAL A 73 10.52 0.76 -3.32
CA VAL A 73 10.27 1.57 -4.51
C VAL A 73 10.83 0.86 -5.74
N ILE A 74 9.97 0.65 -6.74
CA ILE A 74 10.36 0.14 -8.06
C ILE A 74 10.42 1.33 -9.02
N GLU A 75 11.61 1.60 -9.54
CA GLU A 75 11.88 2.65 -10.52
C GLU A 75 12.44 2.05 -11.82
N ASP A 76 11.82 2.40 -12.93
CA ASP A 76 12.23 2.01 -14.29
C ASP A 76 11.64 3.05 -15.25
N GLY A 77 12.24 4.25 -15.28
CA GLY A 77 11.70 5.37 -16.06
C GLY A 77 11.55 5.11 -17.56
N ALA A 78 12.31 4.15 -18.10
CA ALA A 78 12.16 3.76 -19.50
C ALA A 78 10.85 2.99 -19.78
N ALA A 79 10.39 2.19 -18.81
CA ALA A 79 9.18 1.38 -18.93
C ALA A 79 7.96 1.99 -18.23
N LEU A 80 8.16 2.80 -17.20
CA LEU A 80 7.10 3.24 -16.28
C LEU A 80 6.63 4.68 -16.49
N ASP A 81 7.39 5.55 -17.16
CA ASP A 81 6.99 6.95 -17.32
C ASP A 81 5.73 7.07 -18.20
N GLY A 82 4.61 7.47 -17.58
CA GLY A 82 3.30 7.54 -18.25
C GLY A 82 2.71 6.16 -18.60
N ALA A 83 3.19 5.09 -17.97
CA ALA A 83 2.77 3.73 -18.27
C ALA A 83 1.33 3.43 -17.81
N SER A 84 0.70 2.44 -18.45
CA SER A 84 -0.61 1.92 -18.02
C SER A 84 -0.48 1.11 -16.71
N LEU A 85 -1.61 0.93 -16.02
CA LEU A 85 -1.67 0.04 -14.84
C LEU A 85 -1.30 -1.41 -15.18
N GLU A 86 -1.53 -1.87 -16.41
CA GLU A 86 -1.13 -3.19 -16.87
C GLU A 86 0.40 -3.34 -16.90
N VAL A 87 1.12 -2.33 -17.42
CA VAL A 87 2.58 -2.32 -17.41
C VAL A 87 3.12 -2.25 -15.98
N ALA A 88 2.52 -1.43 -15.12
CA ALA A 88 2.86 -1.38 -13.71
C ALA A 88 2.62 -2.73 -13.00
N GLN A 89 1.51 -3.40 -13.29
CA GLN A 89 1.20 -4.72 -12.74
C GLN A 89 2.22 -5.77 -13.19
N ASN A 90 2.65 -5.74 -14.46
CA ASN A 90 3.73 -6.59 -14.93
C ASN A 90 5.04 -6.34 -14.19
N LYS A 91 5.39 -5.07 -13.91
CA LYS A 91 6.57 -4.72 -13.10
C LYS A 91 6.47 -5.22 -11.66
N PHE A 92 5.27 -5.20 -11.08
CA PHE A 92 5.02 -5.78 -9.77
C PHE A 92 5.24 -7.31 -9.78
N PHE A 93 4.74 -8.02 -10.79
CA PHE A 93 4.99 -9.46 -10.95
C PHE A 93 6.46 -9.79 -11.22
N GLU A 94 7.16 -8.99 -12.03
CA GLU A 94 8.61 -9.11 -12.24
C GLU A 94 9.38 -9.00 -10.91
N TRP A 95 8.98 -8.07 -10.03
CA TRP A 95 9.56 -7.96 -8.70
C TRP A 95 9.24 -9.17 -7.81
N LEU A 96 7.98 -9.61 -7.76
CA LEU A 96 7.53 -10.76 -6.98
C LEU A 96 8.28 -12.05 -7.36
N ASP A 97 8.43 -12.32 -8.65
CA ASP A 97 9.09 -13.51 -9.18
C ASP A 97 10.62 -13.35 -9.29
N GLY A 98 11.09 -12.11 -9.19
CA GLY A 98 12.50 -11.72 -9.20
C GLY A 98 13.24 -12.08 -7.90
N ASN A 99 14.55 -11.83 -7.91
CA ASN A 99 15.42 -12.13 -6.78
C ASN A 99 15.05 -11.30 -5.53
N GLU A 100 14.64 -10.05 -5.72
CA GLU A 100 14.29 -9.14 -4.62
C GLU A 100 13.00 -9.57 -3.92
N GLY A 101 11.90 -9.81 -4.65
CA GLY A 101 10.65 -10.31 -4.08
C GLY A 101 10.80 -11.67 -3.42
N LYS A 102 11.55 -12.61 -4.03
CA LYS A 102 11.87 -13.90 -3.41
C LYS A 102 12.64 -13.76 -2.10
N LYS A 103 13.60 -12.82 -2.05
CA LYS A 103 14.35 -12.51 -0.82
C LYS A 103 13.46 -11.84 0.24
N ASP A 104 12.54 -10.97 -0.18
CA ASP A 104 11.53 -10.32 0.69
C ASP A 104 10.65 -11.36 1.38
N MET A 105 10.23 -12.39 0.63
CA MET A 105 9.41 -13.51 1.11
C MET A 105 10.20 -14.60 1.87
N GLU A 106 11.52 -14.59 1.85
CA GLU A 106 12.34 -15.68 2.38
C GLU A 106 12.02 -15.97 3.86
N GLY A 107 11.67 -17.22 4.16
CA GLY A 107 11.31 -17.67 5.51
C GLY A 107 9.84 -17.44 5.88
N SER A 108 9.08 -16.74 5.04
CA SER A 108 7.62 -16.64 5.14
C SER A 108 6.94 -17.86 4.54
N VAL A 109 5.65 -18.04 4.85
CA VAL A 109 4.85 -19.08 4.20
C VAL A 109 4.73 -18.88 2.68
N PHE A 110 4.90 -17.64 2.18
CA PHE A 110 4.72 -17.30 0.77
C PHE A 110 5.95 -17.65 -0.10
N ALA A 111 7.05 -18.08 0.53
CA ALA A 111 8.20 -18.62 -0.17
C ALA A 111 8.04 -20.12 -0.55
N GLU A 112 7.01 -20.79 -0.04
CA GLU A 112 6.74 -22.20 -0.34
C GLU A 112 6.17 -22.38 -1.75
N GLU A 113 6.59 -23.44 -2.45
CA GLU A 113 6.06 -23.74 -3.79
C GLU A 113 4.56 -24.08 -3.74
N GLY A 114 3.79 -23.59 -4.72
CA GLY A 114 2.36 -23.89 -4.85
C GLY A 114 1.42 -23.03 -4.01
N VAL A 115 1.93 -22.01 -3.31
CA VAL A 115 1.10 -21.05 -2.58
C VAL A 115 0.40 -20.10 -3.56
N VAL A 116 -0.94 -20.17 -3.60
CA VAL A 116 -1.78 -19.38 -4.52
C VAL A 116 -2.19 -18.04 -3.93
N TYR A 117 -2.25 -17.93 -2.60
CA TYR A 117 -2.61 -16.69 -1.90
C TYR A 117 -1.37 -16.04 -1.31
N ARG A 118 -1.11 -14.78 -1.67
CA ARG A 118 -0.05 -13.98 -1.06
C ARG A 118 -0.65 -12.93 -0.13
N GLY A 119 0.06 -12.62 0.97
CA GLY A 119 -0.36 -11.61 1.94
C GLY A 119 -0.41 -10.20 1.35
N PRO A 120 -0.98 -9.21 2.06
CA PRO A 120 -1.29 -7.88 1.51
C PRO A 120 -0.13 -7.20 0.78
N ARG A 121 1.10 -7.24 1.32
CA ARG A 121 2.32 -6.68 0.71
C ARG A 121 2.65 -7.25 -0.67
N TYR A 122 2.28 -8.50 -0.92
CA TYR A 122 2.54 -9.21 -2.17
C TYR A 122 1.32 -9.28 -3.07
N ARG A 123 0.20 -8.75 -2.60
CA ARG A 123 -1.09 -8.71 -3.30
C ARG A 123 -1.39 -7.33 -3.84
N PHE A 124 -0.93 -6.28 -3.17
CA PHE A 124 -1.21 -4.90 -3.54
C PHE A 124 0.06 -4.09 -3.73
N PHE A 125 0.04 -3.17 -4.68
CA PHE A 125 1.05 -2.13 -4.82
C PHE A 125 0.42 -0.75 -4.93
N LEU A 126 1.20 0.27 -4.59
CA LEU A 126 0.85 1.67 -4.76
C LEU A 126 1.40 2.16 -6.10
N PHE A 127 0.56 2.70 -6.97
CA PHE A 127 0.98 3.34 -8.22
C PHE A 127 0.94 4.86 -8.07
N VAL A 128 2.08 5.49 -8.31
CA VAL A 128 2.26 6.95 -8.17
C VAL A 128 2.42 7.55 -9.56
N ASP A 129 1.41 8.28 -10.00
CA ASP A 129 1.35 8.99 -11.28
C ASP A 129 1.37 10.52 -11.09
N ASP A 130 1.14 11.26 -12.17
CA ASP A 130 1.16 12.73 -12.12
C ASP A 130 0.10 13.29 -11.14
N GLU A 131 -1.10 12.70 -11.10
CA GLU A 131 -2.14 13.11 -10.15
C GLU A 131 -1.67 12.95 -8.70
N SER A 132 -0.99 11.84 -8.42
CA SER A 132 -0.38 11.57 -7.12
C SER A 132 0.65 12.65 -6.76
N LEU A 133 1.51 13.04 -7.70
CA LEU A 133 2.50 14.12 -7.50
C LEU A 133 1.88 15.50 -7.35
N GLU A 134 0.79 15.79 -8.04
CA GLU A 134 0.08 17.07 -7.90
C GLU A 134 -0.64 17.18 -6.54
N SER A 135 -1.13 16.07 -5.98
CA SER A 135 -1.84 16.06 -4.70
C SER A 135 -1.00 16.58 -3.54
N VAL A 136 0.33 16.45 -3.61
CA VAL A 136 1.26 16.85 -2.55
C VAL A 136 1.88 18.22 -2.75
N VAL A 137 1.58 18.94 -3.82
CA VAL A 137 2.20 20.24 -4.10
C VAL A 137 1.90 21.24 -2.98
N ASP A 138 0.64 21.30 -2.56
CA ASP A 138 0.20 22.01 -1.35
C ASP A 138 0.30 21.07 -0.15
N GLU A 139 1.34 21.25 0.65
CA GLU A 139 1.61 20.38 1.80
C GLU A 139 0.57 20.51 2.91
N VAL A 140 -0.03 21.70 3.07
CA VAL A 140 -1.06 21.90 4.11
C VAL A 140 -2.29 21.09 3.72
N LYS A 141 -2.71 21.21 2.46
CA LYS A 141 -3.84 20.43 1.93
C LYS A 141 -3.56 18.94 1.94
N ALA A 142 -2.34 18.51 1.59
CA ALA A 142 -1.97 17.10 1.54
C ALA A 142 -2.07 16.39 2.90
N ARG A 143 -1.93 17.12 4.02
CA ARG A 143 -2.06 16.61 5.39
C ARG A 143 -3.51 16.55 5.90
N GLU A 144 -4.47 17.10 5.16
CA GLU A 144 -5.88 16.96 5.50
C GLU A 144 -6.38 15.55 5.13
N PRO A 145 -7.39 15.00 5.83
CA PRO A 145 -8.01 13.74 5.44
C PRO A 145 -8.47 13.78 3.96
N GLY A 146 -7.96 12.87 3.14
CA GLY A 146 -8.24 12.82 1.70
C GLY A 146 -7.45 13.81 0.84
N GLY A 147 -6.49 14.55 1.40
CA GLY A 147 -5.58 15.42 0.65
C GLY A 147 -4.56 14.67 -0.20
N TYR A 148 -4.30 13.41 0.15
CA TYR A 148 -3.33 12.55 -0.50
C TYR A 148 -4.01 11.66 -1.55
N VAL A 149 -3.47 11.62 -2.77
CA VAL A 149 -3.97 10.75 -3.85
C VAL A 149 -2.91 9.72 -4.19
N VAL A 150 -3.31 8.44 -4.21
CA VAL A 150 -2.50 7.33 -4.70
C VAL A 150 -3.43 6.21 -5.16
N LYS A 151 -3.03 5.48 -6.20
CA LYS A 151 -3.80 4.31 -6.65
C LYS A 151 -3.31 3.07 -5.93
N VAL A 152 -4.22 2.36 -5.26
CA VAL A 152 -3.96 1.03 -4.69
C VAL A 152 -4.42 -0.01 -5.70
N VAL A 153 -3.51 -0.84 -6.18
CA VAL A 153 -3.78 -1.80 -7.25
C VAL A 153 -3.63 -3.21 -6.70
N ALA A 154 -4.67 -4.03 -6.87
CA ALA A 154 -4.64 -5.44 -6.50
C ALA A 154 -4.02 -6.29 -7.63
N GLU A 155 -3.34 -7.37 -7.26
CA GLU A 155 -3.06 -8.47 -8.18
C GLU A 155 -4.39 -9.11 -8.60
N GLY A 156 -4.59 -9.24 -9.90
CA GLY A 156 -5.83 -9.76 -10.48
C GLY A 156 -6.08 -9.21 -11.88
N PRO A 157 -6.88 -9.91 -12.71
CA PRO A 157 -7.24 -9.39 -14.03
C PRO A 157 -7.94 -8.04 -13.88
N THR A 158 -7.51 -7.06 -14.67
CA THR A 158 -8.11 -5.72 -14.77
C THR A 158 -9.58 -5.75 -15.22
N GLU A 159 -10.06 -6.89 -15.72
CA GLU A 159 -11.47 -7.13 -16.03
C GLU A 159 -12.17 -7.91 -14.91
N GLY A 160 -12.62 -7.18 -13.90
CA GLY A 160 -13.57 -7.68 -12.90
C GLY A 160 -14.47 -6.53 -12.49
N LYS A 161 -15.71 -6.52 -13.00
CA LYS A 161 -16.72 -5.53 -12.60
C LYS A 161 -16.90 -5.60 -11.08
N TRP A 162 -16.66 -4.49 -10.40
CA TRP A 162 -17.21 -4.25 -9.07
C TRP A 162 -18.73 -4.34 -9.19
N GLN A 163 -19.32 -5.39 -8.63
CA GLN A 163 -20.74 -5.38 -8.32
C GLN A 163 -20.84 -4.65 -6.98
N GLU A 164 -21.36 -3.42 -7.00
CA GLU A 164 -21.91 -2.81 -5.81
C GLU A 164 -22.93 -3.79 -5.22
N GLY A 165 -22.74 -4.16 -3.96
CA GLY A 165 -23.70 -4.98 -3.24
C GLY A 165 -25.02 -4.20 -3.16
N GLU A 166 -26.08 -4.80 -3.66
CA GLU A 166 -27.44 -4.34 -3.43
C GLU A 166 -27.65 -4.25 -1.91
N GLU A 167 -27.88 -3.04 -1.40
CA GLU A 167 -28.45 -2.82 -0.07
C GLU A 167 -29.79 -3.54 -0.04
N GLY A 168 -29.90 -4.56 0.83
CA GLY A 168 -31.15 -5.26 1.04
C GLY A 168 -32.19 -4.30 1.62
N GLU A 169 -33.25 -4.03 0.86
CA GLU A 169 -34.49 -3.49 1.42
C GLU A 169 -35.07 -4.55 2.36
N GLU A 170 -35.10 -4.20 3.64
CA GLU A 170 -35.81 -4.93 4.70
C GLU A 170 -37.28 -5.04 4.32
N GLY A 171 -37.80 -6.27 4.30
CA GLY A 171 -39.22 -6.52 4.13
C GLY A 171 -40.00 -6.05 5.35
N GLU A 172 -40.97 -5.17 5.13
CA GLU A 172 -42.09 -4.98 6.04
C GLU A 172 -43.07 -6.16 5.83
N GLU A 173 -43.19 -7.03 6.83
CA GLU A 173 -44.26 -8.03 6.91
C GLU A 173 -45.58 -7.34 7.30
N GLU A 174 -46.65 -7.73 6.60
CA GLU A 174 -48.05 -7.31 6.81
C GLU A 174 -48.67 -7.74 8.16
#